data_AF-A0A660YJW3-F1
#
_entry.id   AF-A0A660YJW3-F1
#
_cell.length_a   1.000
_cell.length_b   1.000
_cell.length_c   1.000
_cell.angle_alpha   90.00
_cell.angle_beta   90.00
_cell.angle_gamma   90.00
#
_symmetry.space_group_name_H-M   'P 1'
#
loop_
_entity.id
_entity.type
_entity.pdbx_description
1 polymer ?
#
loop_
_entity_poly.entity_id
_entity_poly.type
_entity_poly.pdbx_seq_one_letter_code
_entity_poly.pdbx_strand_id
1 'polypeptide(L)'
;MHQQQCPFCGASLHCCLNCKFYDEKSYHQCRETEAEFVSDKKSANFCDYFLPGTVRITVNTDKAEQARKKLEELFNKHSRNKSKIF
;
A
#
# COMPACT_ATOMS: atom_id res chain seq x y z
N MET A 1 18.64 10.99 -16.58
CA MET A 1 17.75 10.23 -15.67
C MET A 1 18.61 9.42 -14.70
N HIS A 2 18.81 9.89 -13.47
CA HIS A 2 19.49 9.07 -12.46
C HIS A 2 18.55 7.94 -12.02
N GLN A 3 18.98 6.69 -12.14
CA GLN A 3 18.25 5.53 -11.65
C GLN A 3 18.24 5.55 -10.12
N GLN A 4 17.23 6.18 -9.53
CA GLN A 4 17.02 6.13 -8.09
C GLN A 4 16.53 4.72 -7.74
N GLN A 5 17.33 3.96 -6.99
CA GLN A 5 17.02 2.60 -6.54
C GLN A 5 16.87 2.60 -5.02
N CYS A 6 16.03 1.69 -4.51
CA CYS A 6 15.93 1.45 -3.08
C CYS A 6 17.24 0.86 -2.55
N PRO A 7 17.87 1.44 -1.51
CA PRO A 7 19.15 0.93 -1.00
C PRO A 7 19.03 -0.42 -0.29
N PHE A 8 17.82 -0.87 0.04
CA PHE A 8 17.58 -2.12 0.76
C PHE A 8 17.29 -3.30 -0.17
N CYS A 9 16.54 -3.07 -1.25
CA CYS A 9 16.10 -4.15 -2.15
C CYS A 9 16.48 -3.94 -3.63
N GLY A 10 17.12 -2.82 -3.99
CA GLY A 10 17.54 -2.52 -5.36
C GLY A 10 16.40 -2.19 -6.34
N ALA A 11 15.14 -2.22 -5.90
CA ALA A 11 14.00 -1.90 -6.76
C ALA A 11 14.07 -0.44 -7.26
N SER A 12 13.67 -0.21 -8.51
CA SER A 12 13.60 1.14 -9.08
C SER A 12 12.55 1.98 -8.35
N LEU A 13 12.92 3.19 -7.96
CA LEU A 13 11.98 4.18 -7.44
C LEU A 13 11.22 4.89 -8.57
N HIS A 14 11.77 4.90 -9.79
CA HIS A 14 11.13 5.45 -10.98
C HIS A 14 10.35 4.36 -11.73
N CYS A 15 9.16 4.04 -11.23
CA CYS A 15 8.22 3.08 -11.83
C CYS A 15 6.80 3.61 -11.69
N CYS A 16 5.85 3.07 -12.47
CA CYS A 16 4.46 3.54 -12.43
C CYS A 16 3.87 3.49 -11.02
N LEU A 17 4.12 2.41 -10.25
CA LEU A 17 3.58 2.28 -8.89
C LEU A 17 3.97 3.41 -7.93
N ASN A 18 5.09 4.08 -8.19
CA ASN A 18 5.58 5.19 -7.39
C ASN A 18 5.23 6.56 -8.00
N CYS A 19 4.46 6.60 -9.10
CA CYS A 19 4.04 7.83 -9.75
C CYS A 19 2.73 8.34 -9.16
N LYS A 20 2.61 9.67 -8.99
CA LYS A 20 1.39 10.37 -8.54
C LYS A 20 0.19 10.13 -9.47
N PHE A 21 0.43 9.89 -10.76
CA PHE A 21 -0.61 9.69 -11.76
C PHE A 21 -1.07 8.24 -11.89
N TYR A 22 -0.40 7.29 -11.24
CA TYR A 22 -0.81 5.90 -11.29
C TYR A 22 -2.14 5.71 -10.56
N ASP A 23 -3.06 5.04 -11.25
CA ASP A 23 -4.37 4.70 -10.72
C ASP A 23 -4.85 3.41 -11.37
N GLU A 24 -5.02 2.36 -10.57
CA GLU A 24 -5.44 1.03 -11.04
C GLU A 24 -6.76 1.03 -11.82
N LYS A 25 -7.61 2.03 -11.60
CA LYS A 25 -8.93 2.12 -12.23
C LYS A 25 -8.95 2.96 -13.51
N SER A 26 -7.86 3.68 -13.81
CA SER A 26 -7.77 4.52 -15.00
C SER A 26 -7.40 3.69 -16.24
N TYR A 27 -7.72 4.20 -17.42
CA TYR A 27 -7.25 3.63 -18.68
C TYR A 27 -5.71 3.55 -18.68
N HIS A 28 -5.15 2.42 -19.12
CA HIS A 28 -3.72 2.12 -19.00
C HIS A 28 -3.13 2.22 -17.58
N GLN A 29 -3.97 2.29 -16.55
CA GLN A 29 -3.61 2.52 -15.15
C GLN A 29 -2.84 3.83 -14.93
N CYS A 30 -3.11 4.86 -15.75
CA CYS A 30 -2.49 6.18 -15.66
C CYS A 30 -3.56 7.26 -15.84
N ARG A 31 -3.53 8.29 -15.00
CA ARG A 31 -4.43 9.45 -15.10
C ARG A 31 -3.97 10.49 -16.11
N GLU A 32 -2.72 10.41 -16.54
CA GLU A 32 -2.17 11.27 -17.59
C GLU A 32 -2.40 10.59 -18.95
N THR A 33 -3.22 11.20 -19.80
CA THR A 33 -3.70 10.59 -21.05
C THR A 33 -2.66 10.60 -22.15
N GLU A 34 -1.75 11.58 -22.13
CA GLU A 34 -0.67 11.72 -23.10
C GLU A 34 0.58 10.89 -22.75
N ALA A 35 0.58 10.25 -21.58
CA ALA A 35 1.70 9.42 -21.16
C ALA A 35 1.77 8.12 -21.99
N GLU A 36 2.99 7.73 -22.35
CA GLU A 36 3.23 6.47 -23.05
C GLU A 36 2.76 5.25 -22.25
N PHE A 37 2.27 4.23 -22.95
CA PHE A 37 1.84 2.99 -22.31
C PHE A 37 3.04 2.20 -21.78
N VAL A 38 3.05 1.98 -20.47
CA VAL A 38 4.01 1.09 -19.80
C VAL A 38 3.35 -0.26 -19.52
N SER A 39 3.90 -1.37 -20.01
CA SER A 39 3.33 -2.71 -19.77
C SER A 39 3.59 -3.22 -18.35
N ASP A 40 4.84 -3.14 -17.89
CA ASP A 40 5.23 -3.52 -16.53
C ASP A 40 5.26 -2.29 -15.61
N LYS A 41 4.25 -2.18 -14.74
CA LYS A 41 4.09 -1.05 -13.82
C LYS A 41 5.11 -1.03 -12.68
N LYS A 42 5.76 -2.16 -12.39
CA LYS A 42 6.71 -2.33 -11.28
C LYS A 42 8.16 -2.09 -11.71
N SER A 43 8.48 -2.40 -12.96
CA SER A 43 9.81 -2.20 -13.52
C SER A 43 10.15 -0.71 -13.70
N ALA A 44 11.45 -0.43 -13.79
CA ALA A 44 11.94 0.90 -14.13
C ALA A 44 11.37 1.33 -15.50
N ASN A 45 11.03 2.61 -15.62
CA ASN A 45 10.61 3.19 -16.89
C ASN A 45 11.20 4.60 -17.07
N PHE A 46 10.98 5.18 -18.26
CA PHE A 46 11.49 6.51 -18.64
C PHE A 46 10.35 7.49 -18.92
N CYS A 47 9.18 7.30 -18.30
CA CYS A 47 8.02 8.16 -18.54
C CYS A 47 8.33 9.61 -18.17
N ASP A 48 8.22 10.52 -19.15
CA ASP A 48 8.51 11.96 -18.96
C ASP A 48 7.52 12.66 -18.03
N TYR A 49 6.33 12.07 -17.84
CA TYR A 49 5.30 12.57 -16.92
C TYR A 49 5.46 12.04 -15.50
N PHE A 50 6.52 11.29 -15.19
CA PHE A 50 6.70 10.75 -13.85
C PHE A 50 6.83 11.86 -12.81
N LEU A 51 5.96 11.83 -11.81
CA LEU A 51 6.06 12.63 -10.59
C LEU A 51 6.02 11.69 -9.38
N PRO A 52 7.00 11.75 -8.45
CA PRO A 52 6.97 10.92 -7.25
C PRO A 52 5.66 11.09 -6.48
N GLY A 53 4.99 9.97 -6.19
CA GLY A 53 3.82 9.95 -5.35
C GLY A 53 4.17 10.31 -3.91
N THR A 54 3.35 11.16 -3.28
CA THR A 54 3.40 11.33 -1.83
C THR A 54 2.64 10.19 -1.19
N VAL A 55 3.32 9.31 -0.44
CA VAL A 55 2.63 8.33 0.39
C VAL A 55 1.81 9.08 1.43
N ARG A 56 0.49 9.11 1.27
CA ARG A 56 -0.41 9.47 2.36
C ARG A 56 -0.39 8.28 3.31
N ILE A 57 0.49 8.30 4.31
CA ILE A 57 0.39 7.37 5.44
C ILE A 57 -0.89 7.75 6.19
N THR A 58 -2.01 7.14 5.77
CA THR A 58 -3.22 7.13 6.59
C THR A 58 -2.96 6.17 7.73
N VAL A 59 -2.51 6.69 8.86
CA VAL A 59 -2.49 5.95 10.12
C VAL A 59 -3.95 5.66 10.48
N ASN A 60 -4.45 4.49 10.10
CA ASN A 60 -5.80 4.06 10.46
C ASN A 60 -5.76 3.49 11.88
N THR A 61 -5.79 4.39 12.87
CA THR A 61 -5.81 4.07 14.31
C THR A 61 -7.04 3.23 14.70
N ASP A 62 -8.13 3.35 13.94
CA ASP A 62 -9.40 2.69 14.20
C ASP A 62 -9.30 1.16 14.00
N LYS A 63 -8.56 0.70 12.97
CA LYS A 63 -8.31 -0.74 12.77
C LYS A 63 -7.49 -1.36 13.89
N ALA A 64 -6.51 -0.64 14.42
CA ALA A 64 -5.67 -1.13 15.52
C ALA A 64 -6.48 -1.27 16.82
N GLU A 65 -7.34 -0.29 17.12
CA GLU A 65 -8.22 -0.32 18.28
C GLU A 65 -9.29 -1.42 18.17
N GLN A 66 -9.89 -1.60 16.99
CA GLN A 66 -10.84 -2.69 16.75
C GLN A 66 -10.20 -4.07 16.85
N ALA A 67 -8.95 -4.23 16.40
CA ALA A 67 -8.21 -5.48 16.54
C ALA A 67 -7.93 -5.81 18.02
N ARG A 68 -7.56 -4.81 18.84
CA ARG A 68 -7.36 -4.96 20.28
C ARG A 68 -8.65 -5.38 20.99
N LYS A 69 -9.77 -4.69 20.73
CA LYS A 69 -11.08 -5.05 21.32
C LYS A 69 -11.51 -6.47 20.99
N LYS A 70 -11.39 -6.88 19.71
CA LYS A 70 -11.72 -8.25 19.29
C LYS A 70 -10.82 -9.29 19.97
N LEU A 71 -9.54 -8.97 20.14
CA LEU A 71 -8.60 -9.85 20.84
C LEU A 71 -9.00 -10.02 22.31
N GLU A 72 -9.31 -8.93 23.01
CA GLU A 72 -9.82 -8.98 24.39
C GLU A 72 -11.10 -9.80 24.50
N GLU A 73 -12.07 -9.61 23.61
CA GLU A 73 -13.33 -10.38 23.59
C GLU A 73 -13.10 -11.89 23.45
N LEU A 74 -12.18 -12.31 22.57
CA LEU A 74 -11.83 -13.73 22.37
C LEU A 74 -11.29 -14.37 23.64
N PHE A 75 -10.43 -13.66 24.37
CA PHE A 75 -9.81 -14.20 25.59
C PHE A 75 -10.68 -14.02 26.85
N ASN A 76 -11.51 -12.97 26.93
CA ASN A 76 -12.43 -12.77 28.06
C ASN A 76 -13.65 -13.70 28.03
N LYS A 77 -14.01 -14.23 26.84
CA LYS A 77 -15.03 -15.28 26.71
C LYS A 77 -14.53 -16.64 27.22
N HIS A 78 -13.21 -16.87 27.19
CA HIS A 78 -12.59 -18.11 27.68
C HIS A 78 -12.43 -18.13 29.21
N SER A 79 -12.30 -16.97 29.86
CA SER A 79 -12.28 -16.82 31.33
C SER A 79 -13.62 -17.19 32.00
N ARG A 80 -14.75 -16.83 31.37
CA ARG A 80 -16.10 -17.10 31.91
C ARG A 80 -16.56 -18.56 31.84
N ASN A 81 -15.86 -19.42 31.09
CA ASN A 81 -16.23 -20.84 30.94
C ASN A 81 -15.56 -21.78 31.96
N LYS A 82 -14.66 -21.29 32.84
CA LYS A 82 -14.08 -22.10 33.91
C LYS A 82 -14.99 -22.27 35.14
N SER A 83 -16.07 -21.49 35.26
CA SER A 83 -16.93 -21.46 36.47
C SER A 83 -18.18 -22.34 36.41
N LYS A 84 -18.32 -23.24 35.41
CA LYS A 84 -19.48 -24.17 35.28
C LYS A 84 -19.12 -25.65 35.39
N ILE A 85 -17.97 -25.97 35.98
CA ILE A 85 -17.63 -27.33 36.38
C ILE A 85 -17.50 -27.32 37.90
N PHE A 86 -18.65 -27.40 38.57
CA PHE A 86 -18.93 -28.09 39.84
C PHE A 86 -20.44 -28.01 40.07
#